data_AF-A0A6P7I0J4-F1
#
_entry.id   AF-A0A6P7I0J4-F1
#
_cell.length_a   1.000
_cell.length_b   1.000
_cell.length_c   1.000
_cell.angle_alpha   90.00
_cell.angle_beta   90.00
_cell.angle_gamma   90.00
#
_symmetry.space_group_name_H-M   'P 1'
#
loop_
_entity.id
_entity.type
_entity.pdbx_description
1 polymer ?
#
loop_
_entity_poly.entity_id
_entity_poly.type
_entity_poly.pdbx_seq_one_letter_code
_entity_poly.pdbx_strand_id
1 'polypeptide(L)'
;MTPSASLLLLLLLGFSQAHPLQEEGGQDTMDITTRILTTNNDTNEILLEGDLLAPRTRNAMTCFSQSCLWKKASNGLVMIPYTVSSEFTSSERQMIVYAMQAFHSRTCIRFVPRQNEYDYISIENKAGCFSSLGRVGGTQVLSLHRQGCLYNGIVQHEVNHALGFQHEQTRSDRDNYVRINWENIDPQMAYNFYKQNTNNLNTPYDYSSIMHYGRTAFSIQYGKDSITPIPDPNVQIGQREGLSYWDITRINLLYSC
;
A
#
# COMPACT_ATOMS: atom_id res chain seq x y z
N MET A 1 58.71 25.85 58.94
CA MET A 1 58.83 24.38 58.85
C MET A 1 57.48 23.84 58.43
N THR A 2 57.47 23.19 57.26
CA THR A 2 56.45 22.40 56.54
C THR A 2 55.03 22.21 57.14
N PRO A 3 53.97 22.35 56.32
CA PRO A 3 52.61 21.94 56.68
C PRO A 3 52.41 20.43 56.47
N SER A 4 51.55 19.84 57.31
CA SER A 4 51.11 18.43 57.20
C SER A 4 49.93 18.35 56.22
N ALA A 5 50.06 17.52 55.18
CA ALA A 5 48.98 17.20 54.26
C ALA A 5 48.23 15.96 54.77
N SER A 6 46.93 16.10 55.02
CA SER A 6 46.03 14.96 55.25
C SER A 6 45.00 14.96 54.12
N LEU A 7 45.08 13.93 53.27
CA LEU A 7 44.16 13.67 52.16
C LEU A 7 42.87 13.07 52.74
N LEU A 8 41.76 13.82 52.73
CA LEU A 8 40.42 13.25 52.86
C LEU A 8 39.75 13.22 51.49
N LEU A 9 39.53 12.00 51.00
CA LEU A 9 38.77 11.70 49.80
C LEU A 9 37.27 11.93 50.08
N LEU A 10 36.69 12.97 49.50
CA LEU A 10 35.23 13.20 49.52
C LEU A 10 34.62 12.53 48.28
N LEU A 11 34.00 11.36 48.49
CA LEU A 11 33.08 10.72 47.56
C LEU A 11 31.78 11.53 47.49
N LEU A 12 31.60 12.31 46.42
CA LEU A 12 30.31 12.91 46.06
C LEU A 12 29.49 11.88 45.27
N LEU A 13 28.58 11.19 45.96
CA LEU A 13 27.48 10.46 45.32
C LEU A 13 26.45 11.47 44.79
N GLY A 14 26.56 11.80 43.51
CA GLY A 14 25.52 12.51 42.78
C GLY A 14 24.37 11.57 42.42
N PHE A 15 23.24 11.66 43.15
CA PHE A 15 21.99 11.06 42.71
C PHE A 15 21.48 11.81 41.47
N SER A 16 21.73 11.27 40.28
CA SER A 16 21.01 11.69 39.07
C SER A 16 19.61 11.09 39.12
N GLN A 17 18.60 11.93 39.38
CA GLN A 17 17.22 11.59 39.05
C GLN A 17 17.07 11.60 37.53
N ALA A 18 17.18 10.43 36.91
CA ALA A 18 16.77 10.23 35.54
C ALA A 18 15.26 10.53 35.46
N HIS A 19 14.92 11.69 34.91
CA HIS A 19 13.56 11.94 34.46
C HIS A 19 13.33 11.04 33.25
N PRO A 20 12.25 10.24 33.21
CA PRO A 20 11.93 9.51 32.00
C PRO A 20 11.67 10.55 30.91
N LEU A 21 12.44 10.47 29.83
CA LEU A 21 12.08 11.11 28.57
C LEU A 21 10.70 10.59 28.21
N GLN A 22 9.72 11.47 28.37
CA GLN A 22 8.42 11.30 27.76
C GLN A 22 8.69 11.29 26.26
N GLU A 23 8.68 10.09 25.66
CA GLU A 23 8.58 9.97 24.22
C GLU A 23 7.32 10.72 23.83
N GLU A 24 7.49 11.94 23.30
CA GLU A 24 6.43 12.58 22.56
C GLU A 24 6.10 11.63 21.42
N GLY A 25 4.92 11.01 21.51
CA GLY A 25 4.32 10.26 20.43
C GLY A 25 4.17 11.20 19.25
N GLY A 26 5.19 11.23 18.39
CA GLY A 26 5.13 11.88 17.09
C GLY A 26 3.99 11.23 16.33
N GLN A 27 2.90 11.97 16.17
CA GLN A 27 1.81 11.60 15.31
C GLN A 27 2.43 11.28 13.94
N ASP A 28 2.27 10.04 13.47
CA ASP A 28 2.78 9.59 12.18
C ASP A 28 2.08 10.40 11.08
N THR A 29 2.67 11.54 10.73
CA THR A 29 2.09 12.55 9.83
C THR A 29 2.27 12.19 8.35
N MET A 30 3.01 11.13 8.06
CA MET A 30 3.29 10.71 6.69
C MET A 30 2.09 9.93 6.14
N ASP A 31 1.47 10.46 5.09
CA ASP A 31 0.43 9.72 4.39
C ASP A 31 1.02 8.43 3.80
N ILE A 32 0.23 7.37 3.76
CA ILE A 32 0.73 6.05 3.37
C ILE A 32 1.10 5.99 1.88
N THR A 33 0.55 6.83 0.99
CA THR A 33 1.08 6.90 -0.38
C THR A 33 2.54 7.34 -0.33
N THR A 34 2.87 8.39 0.43
CA THR A 34 4.26 8.77 0.69
C THR A 34 5.07 7.61 1.29
N ARG A 35 4.49 6.81 2.20
CA ARG A 35 5.16 5.62 2.77
C ARG A 35 5.46 4.53 1.73
N ILE A 36 4.49 4.17 0.89
CA ILE A 36 4.66 3.17 -0.18
C ILE A 36 5.76 3.67 -1.13
N LEU A 37 5.63 4.89 -1.62
CA LEU A 37 6.56 5.47 -2.58
C LEU A 37 7.98 5.59 -2.02
N THR A 38 8.13 6.04 -0.77
CA THR A 38 9.45 6.11 -0.12
C THR A 38 10.05 4.73 0.13
N THR A 39 9.23 3.75 0.51
CA THR A 39 9.68 2.35 0.68
C THR A 39 10.08 1.72 -0.66
N ASN A 40 9.46 2.16 -1.76
CA ASN A 40 9.74 1.68 -3.11
C ASN A 40 10.96 2.33 -3.74
N ASN A 41 11.49 3.44 -3.21
CA ASN A 41 12.71 4.06 -3.76
C ASN A 41 13.92 3.11 -3.79
N ASP A 42 13.97 2.14 -2.87
CA ASP A 42 15.06 1.17 -2.77
C ASP A 42 14.85 -0.10 -3.62
N THR A 43 13.73 -0.19 -4.36
CA THR A 43 13.45 -1.34 -5.21
C THR A 43 14.20 -1.27 -6.54
N ASN A 44 14.59 -2.44 -7.06
CA ASN A 44 15.15 -2.57 -8.40
C ASN A 44 14.10 -3.02 -9.44
N GLU A 45 12.84 -3.19 -9.01
CA GLU A 45 11.76 -3.56 -9.92
C GLU A 45 11.27 -2.35 -10.72
N ILE A 46 10.78 -2.62 -11.93
CA ILE A 46 10.12 -1.60 -12.74
C ILE A 46 8.67 -1.51 -12.27
N LEU A 47 8.34 -0.42 -11.58
CA LEU A 47 7.00 -0.19 -11.04
C LEU A 47 6.28 0.88 -11.86
N LEU A 48 5.06 0.55 -12.27
CA LEU A 48 4.10 1.46 -12.88
C LEU A 48 3.24 2.03 -11.76
N GLU A 49 2.84 3.30 -11.87
CA GLU A 49 2.05 3.93 -10.81
C GLU A 49 2.68 3.72 -9.41
N GLY A 50 4.02 3.74 -9.31
CA GLY A 50 4.76 3.62 -8.05
C GLY A 50 4.83 2.24 -7.40
N ASP A 51 3.85 1.36 -7.57
CA ASP A 51 3.72 0.07 -6.85
C ASP A 51 3.07 -1.08 -7.66
N LEU A 52 2.74 -0.86 -8.94
CA LEU A 52 2.31 -1.94 -9.84
C LEU A 52 3.50 -2.55 -10.56
N LEU A 53 3.77 -3.82 -10.31
CA LEU A 53 4.85 -4.54 -10.98
C LEU A 53 4.61 -4.60 -12.50
N ALA A 54 5.52 -4.02 -13.28
CA ALA A 54 5.42 -3.99 -14.74
C ALA A 54 5.44 -5.43 -15.31
N PRO A 55 4.45 -5.82 -16.14
CA PRO A 55 4.43 -7.15 -16.73
C PRO A 55 5.65 -7.37 -17.64
N ARG A 56 6.45 -8.42 -17.37
CA ARG A 56 7.64 -8.75 -18.20
C ARG A 56 7.29 -9.42 -19.54
N THR A 57 6.10 -10.01 -19.65
CA THR A 57 5.69 -10.85 -20.79
C THR A 57 4.44 -10.34 -21.52
N ARG A 58 3.84 -9.24 -21.08
CA ARG A 58 2.60 -8.70 -21.67
C ARG A 58 2.83 -7.27 -22.14
N ASN A 59 2.41 -6.98 -23.37
CA ASN A 59 2.52 -5.65 -23.97
C ASN A 59 1.41 -4.68 -23.54
N ALA A 60 0.44 -5.13 -22.72
CA ALA A 60 -0.65 -4.31 -22.19
C ALA A 60 -1.09 -4.78 -20.79
N MET A 61 -1.33 -3.82 -19.89
CA MET A 61 -1.86 -4.06 -18.54
C MET A 61 -3.39 -4.24 -18.51
N THR A 62 -4.08 -3.88 -19.58
CA THR A 62 -5.55 -3.86 -19.57
C THR A 62 -6.13 -5.28 -19.43
N CYS A 63 -6.81 -5.49 -18.30
CA CYS A 63 -7.48 -6.74 -18.00
C CYS A 63 -8.92 -6.75 -18.56
N PHE A 64 -9.06 -6.80 -19.89
CA PHE A 64 -10.38 -6.90 -20.55
C PHE A 64 -10.91 -8.34 -20.64
N SER A 65 -10.10 -9.32 -20.24
CA SER A 65 -10.42 -10.75 -20.33
C SER A 65 -10.62 -11.33 -18.94
N GLN A 66 -11.56 -12.27 -18.77
CA GLN A 66 -11.71 -13.04 -17.53
C GLN A 66 -10.41 -13.78 -17.13
N SER A 67 -9.48 -13.97 -18.09
CA SER A 67 -8.22 -14.68 -17.88
C SER A 67 -7.23 -13.99 -16.94
N CYS A 68 -7.40 -12.70 -16.63
CA CYS A 68 -6.58 -11.97 -15.65
C CYS A 68 -7.29 -11.76 -14.31
N LEU A 69 -8.51 -12.28 -14.14
CA LEU A 69 -9.16 -12.37 -12.85
C LEU A 69 -8.88 -13.72 -12.19
N TRP A 70 -8.95 -13.76 -10.86
CA TRP A 70 -8.95 -15.00 -10.10
C TRP A 70 -10.23 -15.80 -10.41
N LYS A 71 -10.09 -17.13 -10.48
CA LYS A 71 -11.20 -17.98 -10.91
C LYS A 71 -12.24 -18.10 -9.80
N LYS A 72 -13.50 -17.89 -10.17
CA LYS A 72 -14.65 -18.14 -9.30
C LYS A 72 -15.03 -19.61 -9.36
N ALA A 73 -15.15 -20.26 -8.21
CA ALA A 73 -15.61 -21.62 -8.07
C ALA A 73 -17.13 -21.72 -8.21
N SER A 74 -17.63 -22.94 -8.45
CA SER A 74 -19.06 -23.22 -8.63
C SER A 74 -19.91 -22.90 -7.40
N ASN A 75 -19.33 -22.88 -6.20
CA ASN A 75 -20.00 -22.47 -4.97
C ASN A 75 -20.10 -20.94 -4.80
N GLY A 76 -19.68 -20.18 -5.79
CA GLY A 76 -19.72 -18.73 -5.78
C GLY A 76 -18.55 -18.05 -5.07
N LEU A 77 -17.57 -18.78 -4.55
CA LEU A 77 -16.39 -18.22 -3.90
C LEU A 77 -15.21 -18.06 -4.87
N VAL A 78 -14.38 -17.06 -4.64
CA VAL A 78 -13.11 -16.86 -5.34
C VAL A 78 -11.99 -17.22 -4.38
N MET A 79 -11.44 -18.41 -4.55
CA MET A 79 -10.37 -18.93 -3.70
C MET A 79 -9.02 -18.45 -4.24
N ILE A 80 -8.28 -17.68 -3.45
CA ILE A 80 -6.96 -17.15 -3.80
C ILE A 80 -5.92 -17.82 -2.92
N PRO A 81 -5.17 -18.80 -3.46
CA PRO A 81 -4.10 -19.46 -2.72
C PRO A 81 -2.96 -18.48 -2.44
N TYR A 82 -2.38 -18.54 -1.24
CA TYR A 82 -1.22 -17.74 -0.89
C TYR A 82 -0.20 -18.49 -0.03
N THR A 83 1.04 -18.00 -0.06
CA THR A 83 2.12 -18.37 0.87
C THR A 83 2.67 -17.11 1.54
N VAL A 84 3.22 -17.24 2.75
CA VAL A 84 3.90 -16.13 3.46
C VAL A 84 5.32 -16.54 3.79
N SER A 85 6.30 -15.74 3.38
CA SER A 85 7.72 -16.00 3.61
C SER A 85 8.04 -16.28 5.09
N SER A 86 9.04 -17.14 5.33
CA SER A 86 9.63 -17.40 6.67
C SER A 86 10.45 -16.25 7.22
N GLU A 87 10.72 -15.22 6.42
CA GLU A 87 11.39 -14.00 6.88
C GLU A 87 10.49 -13.13 7.77
N PHE A 88 9.17 -13.27 7.63
CA PHE A 88 8.21 -12.60 8.50
C PHE A 88 8.11 -13.34 9.84
N THR A 89 8.12 -12.59 10.94
CA THR A 89 7.86 -13.12 12.28
C THR A 89 6.42 -13.59 12.42
N SER A 90 6.12 -14.37 13.47
CA SER A 90 4.76 -14.86 13.71
C SER A 90 3.73 -13.74 13.88
N SER A 91 4.10 -12.62 14.52
CA SER A 91 3.21 -11.46 14.69
C SER A 91 2.96 -10.72 13.37
N GLU A 92 4.01 -10.54 12.55
CA GLU A 92 3.89 -9.93 11.22
C GLU A 92 3.00 -10.78 10.29
N ARG A 93 3.18 -12.10 10.31
CA ARG A 93 2.31 -13.05 9.59
C ARG A 93 0.86 -12.94 10.03
N GLN A 94 0.60 -12.85 11.33
CA GLN A 94 -0.75 -12.69 11.87
C GLN A 94 -1.39 -11.37 11.41
N MET A 95 -0.61 -10.28 11.36
CA MET A 95 -1.09 -8.98 10.87
C MET A 95 -1.46 -9.04 9.38
N ILE A 96 -0.58 -9.64 8.55
CA ILE A 96 -0.86 -9.83 7.11
C ILE A 96 -2.15 -10.63 6.91
N VAL A 97 -2.29 -11.76 7.61
CA VAL A 97 -3.49 -12.60 7.52
C VAL A 97 -4.73 -11.85 8.00
N TYR A 98 -4.62 -11.08 9.09
CA TYR A 98 -5.73 -10.27 9.60
C TYR A 98 -6.19 -9.21 8.58
N ALA A 99 -5.26 -8.52 7.91
CA ALA A 99 -5.61 -7.56 6.86
C ALA A 99 -6.31 -8.24 5.67
N MET A 100 -5.84 -9.43 5.26
CA MET A 100 -6.47 -10.22 4.20
C MET A 100 -7.87 -10.73 4.57
N GLN A 101 -8.15 -10.97 5.86
CA GLN A 101 -9.47 -11.39 6.34
C GLN A 101 -10.54 -10.30 6.23
N ALA A 102 -10.16 -9.02 6.10
CA ALA A 102 -11.10 -7.92 5.91
C ALA A 102 -12.03 -8.11 4.68
N PHE A 103 -11.54 -8.84 3.67
CA PHE A 103 -12.30 -9.15 2.46
C PHE A 103 -13.38 -10.23 2.69
N HIS A 104 -13.20 -11.12 3.66
CA HIS A 104 -14.01 -12.35 3.78
C HIS A 104 -15.46 -12.06 4.17
N SER A 105 -15.69 -11.03 4.98
CA SER A 105 -17.02 -10.71 5.54
C SER A 105 -17.92 -9.92 4.59
N ARG A 106 -17.35 -9.29 3.56
CA ARG A 106 -18.06 -8.34 2.68
C ARG A 106 -17.96 -8.68 1.20
N THR A 107 -17.19 -9.71 0.86
CA THR A 107 -17.00 -10.17 -0.52
C THR A 107 -17.02 -11.70 -0.61
N CYS A 108 -17.02 -12.24 -1.83
CA CYS A 108 -16.84 -13.66 -2.11
C CYS A 108 -15.35 -14.08 -2.20
N ILE A 109 -14.40 -13.17 -1.96
CA ILE A 109 -12.96 -13.46 -1.97
C ILE A 109 -12.56 -14.23 -0.71
N ARG A 110 -11.81 -15.33 -0.88
CA ARG A 110 -11.28 -16.14 0.21
C ARG A 110 -9.80 -16.42 -0.02
N PHE A 111 -8.97 -15.87 0.86
CA PHE A 111 -7.56 -16.20 0.88
C PHE A 111 -7.34 -17.51 1.63
N VAL A 112 -6.64 -18.45 1.00
CA VAL A 112 -6.39 -19.77 1.58
C VAL A 112 -4.91 -20.14 1.53
N PRO A 113 -4.36 -20.81 2.56
CA PRO A 113 -3.01 -21.34 2.48
C PRO A 113 -2.88 -22.27 1.29
N ARG A 114 -1.93 -21.95 0.40
CA ARG A 114 -1.67 -22.75 -0.79
C ARG A 114 -1.30 -24.19 -0.41
N GLN A 115 -1.83 -25.14 -1.17
CA GLN A 115 -1.42 -26.53 -1.15
C GLN A 115 -0.57 -26.83 -2.40
N ASN A 116 -1.21 -27.03 -3.55
CA ASN A 116 -0.58 -27.42 -4.81
C ASN A 116 -1.07 -26.60 -6.01
N GLU A 117 -1.81 -25.52 -5.77
CA GLU A 117 -2.36 -24.68 -6.82
C GLU A 117 -1.25 -24.04 -7.66
N TYR A 118 -1.46 -24.02 -8.98
CA TYR A 118 -0.52 -23.45 -9.93
C TYR A 118 -0.45 -21.92 -9.82
N ASP A 119 -1.61 -21.26 -9.81
CA ASP A 119 -1.74 -19.82 -9.64
C ASP A 119 -1.86 -19.48 -8.14
N TYR A 120 -0.96 -18.66 -7.60
CA TYR A 120 -1.01 -18.24 -6.19
C TYR A 120 -0.19 -16.97 -5.93
N ILE A 121 -0.51 -16.29 -4.82
CA ILE A 121 0.24 -15.12 -4.33
C ILE A 121 1.37 -15.57 -3.40
N SER A 122 2.61 -15.20 -3.72
CA SER A 122 3.77 -15.35 -2.84
C SER A 122 4.01 -14.04 -2.09
N ILE A 123 3.67 -14.00 -0.80
CA ILE A 123 3.89 -12.83 0.04
C ILE A 123 5.34 -12.85 0.56
N GLU A 124 6.15 -11.90 0.11
CA GLU A 124 7.59 -11.87 0.31
C GLU A 124 8.06 -10.54 0.91
N ASN A 125 9.18 -10.58 1.63
CA ASN A 125 9.84 -9.39 2.16
C ASN A 125 10.92 -8.94 1.16
N LYS A 126 10.50 -8.33 0.05
CA LYS A 126 11.44 -7.66 -0.88
C LYS A 126 11.49 -6.16 -0.57
N ALA A 127 12.41 -5.44 -1.21
CA ALA A 127 12.46 -3.99 -1.14
C ALA A 127 11.22 -3.40 -1.83
N GLY A 128 10.38 -2.70 -1.06
CA GLY A 128 9.15 -2.08 -1.53
C GLY A 128 7.83 -2.77 -1.12
N CYS A 129 6.73 -2.03 -1.26
CA CYS A 129 5.35 -2.48 -1.26
C CYS A 129 4.88 -2.47 -2.71
N PHE A 130 4.60 -3.64 -3.28
CA PHE A 130 4.13 -3.73 -4.66
C PHE A 130 3.43 -5.05 -4.94
N SER A 131 2.62 -5.05 -5.99
CA SER A 131 1.88 -6.21 -6.44
C SER A 131 1.70 -6.21 -7.96
N SER A 132 1.34 -7.38 -8.51
CA SER A 132 0.90 -7.46 -9.90
C SER A 132 -0.57 -7.06 -10.03
N LEU A 133 -0.96 -6.51 -11.18
CA LEU A 133 -2.36 -6.20 -11.45
C LEU A 133 -3.15 -7.46 -11.86
N GLY A 134 -3.98 -7.97 -10.96
CA GLY A 134 -4.79 -9.17 -11.18
C GLY A 134 -3.99 -10.48 -11.13
N ARG A 135 -4.59 -11.56 -11.64
CA ARG A 135 -3.96 -12.88 -11.76
C ARG A 135 -3.09 -12.94 -13.01
N VAL A 136 -1.77 -13.13 -12.83
CA VAL A 136 -0.81 -13.16 -13.96
C VAL A 136 -0.46 -14.57 -14.45
N GLY A 137 -0.77 -15.60 -13.66
CA GLY A 137 -0.48 -17.00 -13.97
C GLY A 137 0.79 -17.50 -13.27
N GLY A 138 0.73 -18.68 -12.68
CA GLY A 138 1.81 -19.23 -11.86
C GLY A 138 1.98 -18.50 -10.52
N THR A 139 3.20 -18.50 -10.00
CA THR A 139 3.56 -17.72 -8.82
C THR A 139 3.59 -16.23 -9.15
N GLN A 140 2.88 -15.40 -8.37
CA GLN A 140 3.01 -13.95 -8.44
C GLN A 140 3.40 -13.36 -7.09
N VAL A 141 4.40 -12.49 -7.09
CA VAL A 141 4.90 -11.86 -5.87
C VAL A 141 3.97 -10.73 -5.44
N LEU A 142 3.69 -10.67 -4.14
CA LEU A 142 3.21 -9.47 -3.45
C LEU A 142 4.28 -9.12 -2.42
N SER A 143 4.97 -8.01 -2.64
CA SER A 143 6.05 -7.57 -1.75
C SER A 143 5.49 -6.74 -0.62
N LEU A 144 5.87 -7.10 0.61
CA LEU A 144 5.65 -6.31 1.81
C LEU A 144 6.96 -6.18 2.55
N HIS A 145 7.73 -5.14 2.24
CA HIS A 145 8.94 -4.83 3.00
C HIS A 145 8.61 -4.67 4.48
N ARG A 146 9.31 -5.41 5.34
CA ARG A 146 9.06 -5.43 6.79
C ARG A 146 9.13 -4.02 7.38
N GLN A 147 10.05 -3.20 6.87
CA GLN A 147 10.13 -1.78 7.18
C GLN A 147 9.34 -0.97 6.15
N GLY A 148 8.12 -0.56 6.49
CA GLY A 148 7.33 0.39 5.70
C GLY A 148 6.03 -0.15 5.11
N CYS A 149 5.89 -1.47 4.89
CA CYS A 149 4.68 -2.02 4.25
C CYS A 149 3.74 -2.75 5.21
N LEU A 150 4.18 -3.03 6.45
CA LEU A 150 3.41 -3.83 7.41
C LEU A 150 2.35 -3.02 8.17
N TYR A 151 1.45 -2.41 7.40
CA TYR A 151 0.30 -1.66 7.87
C TYR A 151 -0.97 -2.26 7.28
N ASN A 152 -2.05 -2.29 8.06
CA ASN A 152 -3.30 -2.93 7.66
C ASN A 152 -3.80 -2.45 6.28
N GLY A 153 -3.85 -1.13 6.06
CA GLY A 153 -4.27 -0.57 4.78
C GLY A 153 -3.31 -0.80 3.62
N ILE A 154 -1.99 -0.86 3.85
CA ILE A 154 -1.03 -1.18 2.78
C ILE A 154 -1.23 -2.63 2.32
N VAL A 155 -1.35 -3.57 3.25
CA VAL A 155 -1.61 -4.96 2.89
C VAL A 155 -2.92 -5.08 2.10
N GLN A 156 -3.99 -4.39 2.52
CA GLN A 156 -5.24 -4.38 1.77
C GLN A 156 -5.09 -3.75 0.37
N HIS A 157 -4.31 -2.67 0.25
CA HIS A 157 -4.03 -1.99 -1.02
C HIS A 157 -3.30 -2.91 -2.01
N GLU A 158 -2.20 -3.53 -1.61
CA GLU A 158 -1.42 -4.46 -2.46
C GLU A 158 -2.22 -5.71 -2.85
N VAL A 159 -3.06 -6.18 -1.93
CA VAL A 159 -4.00 -7.27 -2.20
C VAL A 159 -5.04 -6.84 -3.22
N ASN A 160 -5.54 -5.61 -3.15
CA ASN A 160 -6.52 -5.10 -4.11
C ASN A 160 -5.92 -4.94 -5.52
N HIS A 161 -4.64 -4.57 -5.64
CA HIS A 161 -3.90 -4.68 -6.90
C HIS A 161 -3.88 -6.12 -7.43
N ALA A 162 -3.58 -7.11 -6.57
CA ALA A 162 -3.61 -8.53 -6.95
C ALA A 162 -5.01 -9.01 -7.38
N LEU A 163 -6.09 -8.33 -6.95
CA LEU A 163 -7.45 -8.58 -7.40
C LEU A 163 -7.78 -7.95 -8.76
N GLY A 164 -6.97 -7.00 -9.23
CA GLY A 164 -7.12 -6.36 -10.54
C GLY A 164 -7.50 -4.88 -10.49
N PHE A 165 -7.37 -4.20 -9.35
CA PHE A 165 -7.71 -2.79 -9.22
C PHE A 165 -6.48 -1.89 -9.41
N GLN A 166 -6.62 -0.87 -10.27
CA GLN A 166 -5.64 0.21 -10.43
C GLN A 166 -5.93 1.34 -9.43
N HIS A 167 -5.11 2.38 -9.45
CA HIS A 167 -5.33 3.54 -8.63
C HIS A 167 -6.55 4.37 -9.03
N GLU A 168 -7.17 5.03 -8.05
CA GLU A 168 -8.36 5.83 -8.27
C GLU A 168 -8.06 7.08 -9.12
N GLN A 169 -6.93 7.75 -8.87
CA GLN A 169 -6.55 8.98 -9.60
C GLN A 169 -6.13 8.75 -11.06
N THR A 170 -5.99 7.49 -11.47
CA THR A 170 -5.68 7.11 -12.85
C THR A 170 -6.92 6.68 -13.63
N ARG A 171 -8.13 6.73 -13.04
CA ARG A 171 -9.38 6.48 -13.75
C ARG A 171 -9.54 7.36 -15.00
N SER A 172 -10.21 6.80 -16.00
CA SER A 172 -10.51 7.46 -17.27
C SER A 172 -11.31 8.77 -17.12
N ASP A 173 -12.13 8.88 -16.07
CA ASP A 173 -13.02 10.01 -15.75
C ASP A 173 -12.47 10.94 -14.65
N ARG A 174 -11.24 10.72 -14.17
CA ARG A 174 -10.68 11.42 -13.00
C ARG A 174 -10.64 12.95 -13.11
N ASP A 175 -10.51 13.50 -14.31
CA ASP A 175 -10.42 14.96 -14.52
C ASP A 175 -11.71 15.70 -14.12
N ASN A 176 -12.83 14.99 -13.91
CA ASN A 176 -14.05 15.56 -13.36
C ASN A 176 -14.02 15.74 -11.83
N TYR A 177 -13.00 15.17 -11.16
CA TYR A 177 -12.94 15.02 -9.71
C TYR A 177 -11.62 15.52 -9.13
N VAL A 178 -10.52 15.40 -9.86
CA VAL A 178 -9.22 15.90 -9.41
C VAL A 178 -8.53 16.68 -10.52
N ARG A 179 -7.81 17.73 -10.11
CA ARG A 179 -6.80 18.37 -10.93
C ARG A 179 -5.43 17.80 -10.57
N ILE A 180 -4.65 17.43 -11.58
CA ILE A 180 -3.23 17.13 -11.42
C ILE A 180 -2.44 18.42 -11.63
N ASN A 181 -1.64 18.80 -10.63
CA ASN A 181 -0.77 19.96 -10.68
C ASN A 181 0.60 19.50 -11.22
N TRP A 182 0.67 19.32 -12.55
CA TRP A 182 1.84 18.75 -13.24
C TRP A 182 3.14 19.49 -12.95
N GLU A 183 3.07 20.80 -12.70
CA GLU A 183 4.20 21.65 -12.34
C GLU A 183 4.84 21.29 -10.99
N ASN A 184 4.12 20.56 -10.13
CA ASN A 184 4.60 20.10 -8.83
C ASN A 184 5.11 18.65 -8.86
N ILE A 185 5.14 17.99 -10.02
CA ILE A 185 5.53 16.57 -10.17
C ILE A 185 6.85 16.49 -10.92
N ASP A 186 7.73 15.55 -10.54
CA ASP A 186 8.95 15.29 -11.29
C ASP A 186 8.57 14.85 -12.71
N PRO A 187 9.04 15.52 -13.78
CA PRO A 187 8.76 15.11 -15.15
C PRO A 187 9.08 13.64 -15.44
N GLN A 188 10.07 13.05 -14.75
CA GLN A 188 10.41 11.64 -14.88
C GLN A 188 9.38 10.72 -14.20
N MET A 189 8.59 11.23 -13.26
CA MET A 189 7.55 10.49 -12.53
C MET A 189 6.12 10.81 -12.99
N ALA A 190 5.95 11.73 -13.95
CA ALA A 190 4.64 12.16 -14.46
C ALA A 190 3.78 11.01 -14.99
N TYR A 191 4.41 9.93 -15.48
CA TYR A 191 3.71 8.76 -16.00
C TYR A 191 2.84 8.05 -14.95
N ASN A 192 3.14 8.19 -13.66
CA ASN A 192 2.35 7.63 -12.56
C ASN A 192 0.96 8.29 -12.42
N PHE A 193 0.73 9.43 -13.08
CA PHE A 193 -0.53 10.20 -13.03
C PHE A 193 -1.30 10.14 -14.36
N TYR A 194 -0.78 9.43 -15.36
CA TYR A 194 -1.46 9.29 -16.64
C TYR A 194 -2.73 8.48 -16.48
N LYS A 195 -3.82 8.97 -17.09
CA LYS A 195 -5.09 8.26 -17.10
C LYS A 195 -4.94 6.93 -17.81
N GLN A 196 -5.61 5.94 -17.25
CA GLN A 196 -5.67 4.58 -17.75
C GLN A 196 -7.05 4.36 -18.37
N ASN A 197 -7.13 3.45 -19.33
CA ASN A 197 -8.41 3.03 -19.89
C ASN A 197 -9.09 2.03 -18.93
N THR A 198 -9.68 2.56 -17.86
CA THR A 198 -10.24 1.79 -16.76
C THR A 198 -11.66 1.31 -17.04
N ASN A 199 -11.96 0.06 -16.64
CA ASN A 199 -13.34 -0.37 -16.44
C ASN A 199 -13.82 0.12 -15.06
N ASN A 200 -14.59 1.20 -15.05
CA ASN A 200 -15.07 1.83 -13.82
C ASN A 200 -16.22 1.05 -13.13
N LEU A 201 -16.68 -0.06 -13.71
CA LEU A 201 -17.76 -0.92 -13.20
C LEU A 201 -19.05 -0.16 -12.88
N ASN A 202 -19.31 0.93 -13.61
CA ASN A 202 -20.44 1.86 -13.38
C ASN A 202 -20.50 2.39 -11.93
N THR A 203 -19.35 2.51 -11.27
CA THR A 203 -19.25 3.10 -9.92
C THR A 203 -18.75 4.55 -10.00
N PRO A 204 -19.19 5.42 -9.07
CA PRO A 204 -18.71 6.79 -9.00
C PRO A 204 -17.22 6.82 -8.64
N TYR A 205 -16.58 7.97 -8.85
CA TYR A 205 -15.24 8.24 -8.33
C TYR A 205 -15.28 8.34 -6.80
N ASP A 206 -14.30 7.75 -6.13
CA ASP A 206 -14.24 7.67 -4.68
C ASP A 206 -12.94 8.23 -4.11
N TYR A 207 -12.98 9.49 -3.64
CA TYR A 207 -11.87 10.12 -2.93
C TYR A 207 -11.38 9.33 -1.71
N SER A 208 -12.28 8.55 -1.08
CA SER A 208 -11.99 7.73 0.08
C SER A 208 -11.49 6.32 -0.27
N SER A 209 -11.32 5.98 -1.55
CA SER A 209 -10.79 4.69 -1.96
C SER A 209 -9.39 4.46 -1.37
N ILE A 210 -9.14 3.25 -0.89
CA ILE A 210 -7.81 2.82 -0.46
C ILE A 210 -6.81 2.83 -1.63
N MET A 211 -7.30 2.89 -2.87
CA MET A 211 -6.51 2.97 -4.10
C MET A 211 -6.23 4.41 -4.55
N HIS A 212 -6.69 5.43 -3.82
CA HIS A 212 -6.44 6.82 -4.20
C HIS A 212 -5.09 7.31 -3.63
N TYR A 213 -4.24 7.96 -4.43
CA TYR A 213 -3.05 8.62 -3.91
C TYR A 213 -3.36 9.75 -2.91
N GLY A 214 -2.43 9.98 -1.98
CA GLY A 214 -2.38 11.21 -1.19
C GLY A 214 -2.06 12.45 -2.02
N ARG A 215 -2.37 13.62 -1.47
CA ARG A 215 -2.23 14.94 -2.14
C ARG A 215 -0.80 15.27 -2.59
N THR A 216 0.22 14.78 -1.88
CA THR A 216 1.64 15.08 -2.09
C THR A 216 2.40 13.96 -2.79
N ALA A 217 1.72 12.93 -3.30
CA ALA A 217 2.36 11.82 -4.01
C ALA A 217 3.29 12.35 -5.12
N PHE A 218 4.54 11.89 -5.16
CA PHE A 218 5.56 12.32 -6.14
C PHE A 218 5.78 13.84 -6.25
N SER A 219 5.42 14.62 -5.24
CA SER A 219 5.65 16.06 -5.27
C SER A 219 7.13 16.38 -5.15
N ILE A 220 7.64 17.28 -6.00
CA ILE A 220 9.04 17.74 -5.97
C ILE A 220 9.31 18.81 -4.92
N GLN A 221 8.25 19.32 -4.28
CA GLN A 221 8.35 20.40 -3.29
C GLN A 221 7.51 20.06 -2.05
N TYR A 222 8.14 20.14 -0.88
CA TYR A 222 7.45 19.91 0.39
C TYR A 222 6.24 20.85 0.53
N GLY A 223 5.09 20.26 0.89
CA GLY A 223 3.83 21.00 1.09
C GLY A 223 3.14 21.46 -0.20
N LYS A 224 3.62 21.07 -1.40
CA LYS A 224 2.92 21.32 -2.67
C LYS A 224 2.14 20.08 -3.08
N ASP A 225 0.87 20.27 -3.38
CA ASP A 225 0.00 19.18 -3.82
C ASP A 225 0.27 18.84 -5.30
N SER A 226 0.47 17.55 -5.60
CA SER A 226 0.43 17.02 -6.95
C SER A 226 -1.01 16.74 -7.40
N ILE A 227 -1.91 16.48 -6.45
CA ILE A 227 -3.34 16.21 -6.70
C ILE A 227 -4.19 17.17 -5.85
N THR A 228 -5.10 17.89 -6.50
CA THR A 228 -6.09 18.74 -5.82
C THR A 228 -7.52 18.27 -6.16
N PRO A 229 -8.33 17.84 -5.18
CA PRO A 229 -9.74 17.55 -5.40
C PRO A 229 -10.53 18.77 -5.89
N ILE A 230 -11.57 18.52 -6.69
CA ILE A 230 -12.48 19.54 -7.24
C ILE A 230 -13.94 19.07 -7.14
N PRO A 231 -14.91 19.99 -7.00
CA PRO A 231 -14.74 21.43 -6.85
C PRO A 231 -14.27 21.86 -5.44
N ASP A 232 -14.36 20.98 -4.45
CA ASP A 232 -13.91 21.27 -3.07
C ASP A 232 -12.49 20.72 -2.83
N PRO A 233 -11.46 21.59 -2.71
CA PRO A 233 -10.08 21.17 -2.48
C PRO A 233 -9.84 20.62 -1.06
N ASN A 234 -10.80 20.73 -0.14
CA ASN A 234 -10.64 20.26 1.24
C ASN A 234 -11.02 18.79 1.43
N VAL A 235 -11.59 18.15 0.40
CA VAL A 235 -11.91 16.73 0.43
C VAL A 235 -10.63 15.93 0.71
N GLN A 236 -10.71 14.99 1.65
CA GLN A 236 -9.57 14.15 2.01
C GLN A 236 -9.39 13.04 0.97
N ILE A 237 -8.14 12.83 0.56
CA ILE A 237 -7.70 11.76 -0.34
C ILE A 237 -6.47 11.08 0.25
N GLY A 238 -6.25 9.81 -0.09
CA GLY A 238 -5.09 9.05 0.40
C GLY A 238 -5.30 8.32 1.73
N GLN A 239 -6.56 8.14 2.16
CA GLN A 239 -6.86 7.34 3.36
C GLN A 239 -6.38 5.90 3.18
N ARG A 240 -5.95 5.26 4.27
CA ARG A 240 -5.52 3.85 4.28
C ARG A 240 -5.89 3.16 5.59
N GLU A 241 -7.02 3.54 6.19
CA GLU A 241 -7.57 2.83 7.34
C GLU A 241 -8.08 1.43 6.92
N GLY A 242 -8.66 1.34 5.73
CA GLY A 242 -9.12 0.10 5.12
C GLY A 242 -9.88 0.35 3.82
N LEU A 243 -10.41 -0.72 3.23
CA LEU A 243 -11.24 -0.67 2.03
C LEU A 243 -12.46 0.25 2.24
N SER A 244 -12.68 1.15 1.30
CA SER A 244 -13.89 1.97 1.27
C SER A 244 -15.13 1.13 0.91
N TYR A 245 -16.31 1.73 1.06
CA TYR A 245 -17.55 1.12 0.56
C TYR A 245 -17.48 0.81 -0.94
N TRP A 246 -16.90 1.71 -1.75
CA TRP A 246 -16.81 1.51 -3.19
C TRP A 246 -15.72 0.52 -3.57
N ASP A 247 -14.62 0.43 -2.83
CA ASP A 247 -13.62 -0.63 -3.03
C ASP A 247 -14.27 -2.02 -2.92
N ILE A 248 -15.01 -2.25 -1.82
CA ILE A 248 -15.74 -3.51 -1.59
C ILE A 248 -16.79 -3.76 -2.68
N THR A 249 -17.57 -2.73 -3.02
CA THR A 249 -18.62 -2.83 -4.05
C THR A 249 -18.03 -3.20 -5.40
N ARG A 250 -16.91 -2.59 -5.79
CA ARG A 250 -16.21 -2.88 -7.05
C ARG A 250 -15.64 -4.30 -7.06
N ILE A 251 -15.09 -4.79 -5.95
CA ILE A 251 -14.68 -6.21 -5.82
C ILE A 251 -15.89 -7.12 -6.08
N ASN A 252 -17.02 -6.84 -5.44
CA ASN A 252 -18.23 -7.65 -5.62
C ASN A 252 -18.76 -7.61 -7.05
N LEU A 253 -18.78 -6.44 -7.70
CA LEU A 253 -19.18 -6.30 -9.10
C LEU A 253 -18.24 -7.06 -10.04
N LEU A 254 -16.92 -6.90 -9.87
CA LEU A 254 -15.90 -7.50 -10.72
C LEU A 254 -15.92 -9.03 -10.65
N TYR A 255 -16.09 -9.59 -9.44
CA TYR A 255 -16.15 -11.03 -9.20
C TYR A 255 -17.58 -11.58 -9.16
N SER A 256 -18.57 -10.74 -9.45
CA SER A 256 -20.02 -11.03 -9.44
C SER A 256 -20.47 -11.75 -8.17
N CYS A 257 -19.90 -11.37 -7.02
CA CYS A 257 -20.42 -11.76 -5.72
C CYS A 257 -21.87 -11.26 -5.62
#